data_AF-A0A1B7UH78-F1
#
_entry.id   AF-A0A1B7UH78-F1
#
_cell.length_a   1.000
_cell.length_b   1.000
_cell.length_c   1.000
_cell.angle_alpha   90.00
_cell.angle_beta   90.00
_cell.angle_gamma   90.00
#
_symmetry.space_group_name_H-M   'P 1'
#
loop_
_entity.id
_entity.type
_entity.pdbx_description
1 polymer ?
#
loop_
_entity_poly.entity_id
_entity_poly.type
_entity_poly.pdbx_seq_one_letter_code
_entity_poly.pdbx_strand_id
1 'polypeptide(L)'
;MQFAAEPNADKSYIRQLKRLISSLLSVSKFQHSMYGQASQFFERDASARQELQQLEQSWQHSQHQLKSATAKTEARLIAQVQQHRQAFVDAEQQYQQKRLYRQSQLVMLCQQFLQLSEGNSRSETILRSSKLLGSLQLLAPSEGEQITSVQQKYKPLYKAALSLRLLDHLLERGLITNSYILQKAELRLSGGEPDQPCPFRDDVQIPMLMALLLQDVGHYHPDAIAILCGPHGELPRSRELDVEERQQFLEVSLQASLRFLLHGVAAPKYRGNSRAERDEFDKNEQDKLAFAATLLRNANTPGVGIGNLVKIPQVYASAVLPGRNRFDYQALPKVALIVKNGASQGRYDPRMADALLTITGIFPQGYGIVFLPKPQPGQAVERYEFAIVNSLYPLQAEVPLCRIVTRNLQFRHIGQNCTVSVAHNLYFKPARQQLAIIPQARLSDILSKLSSGFEPGQLRHMLPRYWHPDEFFADPKHQNLWNRTELLSN
;
A
#
# COMPACT_ATOMS: atom_id res chain seq x y z
N MET A 1 25.66 -25.39 -1.71
CA MET A 1 26.17 -24.14 -1.14
C MET A 1 24.99 -23.34 -0.60
N GLN A 2 24.83 -23.33 0.73
CA GLN A 2 23.81 -22.52 1.42
C GLN A 2 24.31 -21.08 1.49
N PHE A 3 23.65 -20.16 0.79
CA PHE A 3 23.84 -18.73 1.02
C PHE A 3 23.26 -18.41 2.40
N ALA A 4 24.13 -18.31 3.40
CA ALA A 4 23.77 -17.68 4.67
C ALA A 4 23.38 -16.23 4.36
N ALA A 5 22.12 -15.88 4.57
CA ALA A 5 21.66 -14.50 4.44
C ALA A 5 22.46 -13.61 5.40
N GLU A 6 23.20 -12.64 4.87
CA GLU A 6 24.00 -11.72 5.67
C GLU A 6 23.10 -10.96 6.66
N PRO A 7 23.41 -10.94 7.97
CA PRO A 7 22.62 -10.23 8.98
C PRO A 7 22.52 -8.71 8.75
N ASN A 8 23.31 -8.15 7.82
CA ASN A 8 23.26 -6.74 7.42
C ASN A 8 22.21 -6.44 6.33
N ALA A 9 21.78 -7.43 5.55
CA ALA A 9 20.85 -7.22 4.44
C ALA A 9 19.44 -6.82 4.91
N ASP A 10 18.97 -7.38 6.03
CA ASP A 10 17.65 -7.06 6.58
C ASP A 10 17.59 -5.67 7.22
N LYS A 11 18.67 -5.24 7.90
CA LYS A 11 18.82 -3.87 8.37
C LYS A 11 18.79 -2.87 7.21
N SER A 12 19.40 -3.23 6.07
CA SER A 12 19.33 -2.44 4.84
C SER A 12 17.90 -2.39 4.28
N TYR A 13 17.19 -3.52 4.25
CA TYR A 13 15.81 -3.59 3.77
C TYR A 13 14.84 -2.73 4.60
N ILE A 14 14.83 -2.88 5.93
CA ILE A 14 13.93 -2.11 6.81
C ILE A 14 14.24 -0.61 6.71
N ARG A 15 15.52 -0.25 6.54
CA ARG A 15 15.92 1.14 6.28
C ARG A 15 15.37 1.65 4.95
N GLN A 16 15.44 0.87 3.88
CA GLN A 16 14.87 1.22 2.58
C GLN A 16 13.34 1.38 2.67
N LEU A 17 12.66 0.47 3.35
CA LEU A 17 11.21 0.55 3.59
C LEU A 17 10.83 1.83 4.37
N LYS A 18 11.55 2.15 5.45
CA LYS A 18 11.33 3.39 6.22
C LYS A 18 11.56 4.65 5.38
N ARG A 19 12.57 4.64 4.49
CA ARG A 19 12.80 5.73 3.54
C ARG A 19 11.63 5.86 2.57
N LEU A 20 11.17 4.76 1.97
CA LEU A 20 10.02 4.75 1.06
C LEU A 20 8.76 5.32 1.72
N ILE A 21 8.45 4.88 2.94
CA ILE A 21 7.32 5.41 3.73
C ILE A 21 7.46 6.92 3.93
N SER A 22 8.66 7.38 4.33
CA SER A 22 8.91 8.81 4.59
C SER A 22 8.85 9.66 3.31
N SER A 23 9.26 9.11 2.17
CA SER A 23 9.14 9.76 0.86
C SER A 23 7.68 9.90 0.43
N LEU A 24 6.80 8.96 0.82
CA LEU A 24 5.38 9.05 0.52
C LEU A 24 4.68 10.07 1.43
N LEU A 25 4.77 9.87 2.75
CA LEU A 25 4.09 10.68 3.76
C LEU A 25 5.01 10.90 4.96
N SER A 26 5.47 12.14 5.12
CA SER A 26 6.28 12.59 6.26
C SER A 26 5.57 13.70 7.04
N VAL A 27 5.83 13.76 8.34
CA VAL A 27 5.37 14.84 9.25
C VAL A 27 6.37 16.00 9.27
N SER A 28 7.37 15.97 8.39
CA SER A 28 8.39 17.03 8.32
C SER A 28 7.77 18.38 7.94
N LYS A 29 8.19 19.43 8.65
CA LYS A 29 7.82 20.83 8.36
C LYS A 29 8.15 21.25 6.94
N PHE A 30 9.14 20.62 6.31
CA PHE A 30 9.59 20.95 4.97
C PHE A 30 8.73 20.36 3.84
N GLN A 31 7.73 19.52 4.15
CA GLN A 31 6.74 18.99 3.20
C GLN A 31 7.33 18.34 1.93
N HIS A 32 8.57 17.81 2.00
CA HIS A 32 9.24 17.20 0.84
C HIS A 32 8.63 15.87 0.38
N SER A 33 7.88 15.18 1.25
CA SER A 33 7.18 13.94 0.87
C SER A 33 6.12 14.21 -0.20
N MET A 34 5.75 13.19 -0.97
CA MET A 34 4.72 13.31 -2.01
C MET A 34 3.42 13.95 -1.52
N TYR A 35 2.96 13.56 -0.33
CA TYR A 35 1.76 14.13 0.28
C TYR A 35 1.95 15.59 0.71
N GLY A 36 3.14 15.95 1.21
CA GLY A 36 3.48 17.34 1.52
C GLY A 36 3.50 18.23 0.28
N GLN A 37 4.07 17.73 -0.83
CA GLN A 37 4.06 18.43 -2.12
C GLN A 37 2.63 18.58 -2.68
N ALA A 38 1.75 17.62 -2.39
CA ALA A 38 0.34 17.73 -2.75
C ALA A 38 -0.41 18.76 -1.90
N SER A 39 -0.17 18.82 -0.58
CA SER A 39 -0.70 19.90 0.26
C SER A 39 -0.31 21.28 -0.26
N GLN A 40 0.98 21.48 -0.59
CA GLN A 40 1.45 22.73 -1.20
C GLN A 40 0.77 23.05 -2.53
N PHE A 41 0.49 22.02 -3.33
CA PHE A 41 -0.25 22.19 -4.57
C PHE A 41 -1.69 22.65 -4.29
N PHE A 42 -2.41 22.02 -3.36
CA PHE A 42 -3.79 22.41 -3.04
C PHE A 42 -3.90 23.84 -2.51
N GLU A 43 -2.91 24.30 -1.73
CA GLU A 43 -2.88 25.67 -1.21
C GLU A 43 -2.54 26.72 -2.27
N ARG A 44 -1.69 26.41 -3.25
CA ARG A 44 -1.08 27.41 -4.15
C ARG A 44 -1.49 27.31 -5.62
N ASP A 45 -2.11 26.22 -6.05
CA ASP A 45 -2.42 26.01 -7.48
C ASP A 45 -3.40 27.06 -8.02
N ALA A 46 -4.41 27.44 -7.24
CA ALA A 46 -5.38 28.45 -7.67
C ALA A 46 -4.73 29.83 -7.91
N SER A 47 -3.92 30.31 -6.95
CA SER A 47 -3.22 31.59 -7.07
C SER A 47 -2.17 31.57 -8.17
N ALA A 48 -1.39 30.49 -8.30
CA ALA A 48 -0.39 30.35 -9.36
C ALA A 48 -1.02 30.35 -10.76
N ARG A 49 -2.19 29.71 -10.94
CA ARG A 49 -2.91 29.74 -12.22
C ARG A 49 -3.49 31.12 -12.54
N GLN A 50 -4.01 31.82 -11.53
CA GLN A 50 -4.52 33.17 -11.70
C GLN A 50 -3.39 34.14 -12.10
N GLU A 51 -2.22 34.02 -11.48
CA GLU A 51 -1.03 34.80 -11.84
C GLU A 51 -0.60 34.52 -13.29
N LEU A 52 -0.53 33.24 -13.70
CA LEU A 52 -0.22 32.87 -15.09
C LEU A 52 -1.23 33.46 -16.08
N GLN A 53 -2.52 33.40 -15.75
CA GLN A 53 -3.58 33.95 -16.60
C GLN A 53 -3.48 35.49 -16.72
N GLN A 54 -3.15 36.19 -15.63
CA GLN A 54 -2.94 37.64 -15.65
C GLN A 54 -1.71 38.03 -16.49
N LEU A 55 -0.62 37.26 -16.39
CA LEU A 55 0.58 37.46 -17.21
C LEU A 55 0.30 37.20 -18.70
N GLU A 56 -0.46 36.15 -19.02
CA GLU A 56 -0.88 35.84 -20.38
C GLU A 56 -1.74 36.97 -20.98
N GLN A 57 -2.73 37.46 -20.22
CA GLN A 57 -3.57 38.58 -20.64
C GLN A 57 -2.76 39.86 -20.85
N SER A 58 -1.79 40.14 -19.98
CA SER A 58 -0.89 41.31 -20.10
C SER A 58 -0.01 41.20 -21.34
N TRP A 59 0.48 40.00 -21.66
CA TRP A 59 1.25 39.75 -22.88
C TRP A 59 0.39 39.92 -24.14
N GLN A 60 -0.82 39.34 -24.17
CA GLN A 60 -1.76 39.49 -25.28
C GLN A 60 -2.17 40.95 -25.48
N HIS A 61 -2.46 41.68 -24.40
CA HIS A 61 -2.82 43.09 -24.47
C HIS A 61 -1.69 43.94 -25.08
N SER A 62 -0.45 43.73 -24.65
CA SER A 62 0.70 44.43 -25.23
C SER A 62 0.94 44.05 -26.69
N GLN A 63 0.69 42.80 -27.10
CA GLN A 63 0.73 42.43 -28.52
C GLN A 63 -0.33 43.17 -29.35
N HIS A 64 -1.54 43.32 -28.80
CA HIS A 64 -2.60 44.08 -29.48
C HIS A 64 -2.24 45.56 -29.60
N GLN A 65 -1.67 46.18 -28.55
CA GLN A 65 -1.20 47.56 -28.60
C GLN A 65 -0.09 47.76 -29.63
N LEU A 66 0.83 46.81 -29.75
CA LEU A 66 1.89 46.83 -30.76
C LEU A 66 1.32 46.80 -32.19
N LYS A 67 0.23 46.07 -32.45
CA LYS A 67 -0.43 46.05 -33.78
C LYS A 67 -1.03 47.40 -34.17
N SER A 68 -1.37 48.25 -33.21
CA SER A 68 -1.86 49.62 -33.42
C SER A 68 -0.78 50.69 -33.25
N ALA A 69 0.50 50.31 -33.22
CA ALA A 69 1.60 51.23 -32.92
C ALA A 69 1.85 52.24 -34.05
N THR A 70 2.33 53.42 -33.67
CA THR A 70 2.89 54.43 -34.58
C THR A 70 4.42 54.38 -34.55
N ALA A 71 5.09 54.85 -35.61
CA ALA A 71 6.57 54.81 -35.74
C ALA A 71 7.34 55.43 -34.55
N LYS A 72 6.72 56.35 -33.78
CA LYS A 72 7.32 56.94 -32.57
C LYS A 72 7.18 56.09 -31.31
N THR A 73 6.21 55.18 -31.25
CA THR A 73 5.87 54.37 -30.05
C THR A 73 6.25 52.91 -30.19
N GLU A 74 6.54 52.47 -31.41
CA GLU A 74 6.86 51.08 -31.77
C GLU A 74 8.00 50.48 -30.94
N ALA A 75 9.16 51.15 -30.83
CA ALA A 75 10.30 50.63 -30.09
C ALA A 75 10.00 50.38 -28.60
N ARG A 76 9.22 51.27 -27.96
CA ARG A 76 8.79 51.11 -26.57
C ARG A 76 7.81 49.94 -26.41
N LEU A 77 6.86 49.80 -27.33
CA LEU A 77 5.87 48.72 -27.31
C LEU A 77 6.52 47.35 -27.57
N ILE A 78 7.54 47.28 -28.44
CA ILE A 78 8.35 46.06 -28.64
C ILE A 78 9.02 45.65 -27.32
N ALA A 79 9.68 46.59 -26.63
CA ALA A 79 10.33 46.31 -25.35
C ALA A 79 9.32 45.83 -24.29
N GLN A 80 8.13 46.44 -24.24
CA GLN A 80 7.06 46.03 -23.33
C GLN A 80 6.51 44.63 -23.64
N VAL A 81 6.28 44.30 -24.92
CA VAL A 81 5.88 42.95 -25.34
C VAL A 81 6.94 41.92 -24.96
N GLN A 82 8.22 42.23 -25.17
CA GLN A 82 9.32 41.35 -24.80
C GLN A 82 9.36 41.13 -23.28
N GLN A 83 9.20 42.19 -22.48
CA GLN A 83 9.16 42.10 -21.02
C GLN A 83 7.99 41.23 -20.53
N HIS A 84 6.77 41.49 -21.01
CA HIS A 84 5.59 40.71 -20.60
C HIS A 84 5.69 39.25 -21.07
N ARG A 85 6.22 39.00 -22.28
CA ARG A 85 6.49 37.65 -22.78
C ARG A 85 7.49 36.93 -21.88
N GLN A 86 8.59 37.59 -21.51
CA GLN A 86 9.62 36.98 -20.67
C GLN A 86 9.05 36.63 -19.29
N ALA A 87 8.31 37.55 -18.67
CA ALA A 87 7.65 37.30 -17.38
C ALA A 87 6.68 36.11 -17.43
N PHE A 88 5.85 36.02 -18.49
CA PHE A 88 4.95 34.88 -18.69
C PHE A 88 5.71 33.57 -18.87
N VAL A 89 6.73 33.55 -19.75
CA VAL A 89 7.54 32.35 -20.02
C VAL A 89 8.28 31.89 -18.77
N ASP A 90 8.86 32.81 -17.99
CA ASP A 90 9.57 32.47 -16.76
C ASP A 90 8.62 31.87 -15.70
N ALA A 91 7.45 32.48 -15.51
CA ALA A 91 6.43 31.96 -14.61
C ALA A 91 5.91 30.58 -15.06
N GLU A 92 5.65 30.40 -16.36
CA GLU A 92 5.22 29.12 -16.93
C GLU A 92 6.30 28.04 -16.74
N GLN A 93 7.56 28.37 -17.03
CA GLN A 93 8.68 27.45 -16.83
C GLN A 93 8.81 27.03 -15.36
N GLN A 94 8.73 27.96 -14.41
CA GLN A 94 8.78 27.65 -12.98
C GLN A 94 7.61 26.75 -12.56
N TYR A 95 6.40 27.02 -13.04
CA TYR A 95 5.23 26.18 -12.77
C TYR A 95 5.41 24.76 -13.33
N GLN A 96 5.87 24.63 -14.58
CA GLN A 96 6.13 23.33 -15.21
C GLN A 96 7.27 22.57 -14.55
N GLN A 97 8.35 23.23 -14.14
CA GLN A 97 9.47 22.62 -13.42
C GLN A 97 9.00 21.96 -12.11
N LYS A 98 8.12 22.63 -11.35
CA LYS A 98 7.53 22.05 -10.12
C LYS A 98 6.69 20.81 -10.41
N ARG A 99 5.93 20.80 -11.50
CA ARG A 99 5.13 19.64 -11.91
C ARG A 99 6.00 18.46 -12.36
N LEU A 100 7.06 18.72 -13.13
CA LEU A 100 8.03 17.72 -13.57
C LEU A 100 8.83 17.17 -12.38
N TYR A 101 9.17 18.01 -11.41
CA TYR A 101 9.80 17.56 -10.17
C TYR A 101 8.88 16.57 -9.44
N ARG A 102 7.60 16.92 -9.21
CA ARG A 102 6.61 16.00 -8.62
C ARG A 102 6.48 14.68 -9.39
N GLN A 103 6.48 14.75 -10.72
CA GLN A 103 6.46 13.55 -11.57
C GLN A 103 7.66 12.64 -11.32
N SER A 104 8.87 13.20 -11.34
CA SER A 104 10.09 12.39 -11.16
C SER A 104 10.16 11.76 -9.77
N GLN A 105 9.75 12.50 -8.72
CA GLN A 105 9.65 11.96 -7.37
C GLN A 105 8.62 10.83 -7.26
N LEU A 106 7.46 10.98 -7.88
CA LEU A 106 6.41 9.96 -7.85
C LEU A 106 6.83 8.69 -8.61
N VAL A 107 7.44 8.83 -9.79
CA VAL A 107 7.94 7.68 -10.56
C VAL A 107 9.06 6.98 -9.81
N MET A 108 10.01 7.73 -9.24
CA MET A 108 11.08 7.16 -8.41
C MET A 108 10.51 6.36 -7.24
N LEU A 109 9.49 6.89 -6.56
CA LEU A 109 8.81 6.21 -5.46
C LEU A 109 8.16 4.91 -5.92
N CYS A 110 7.49 4.90 -7.08
CA CYS A 110 6.92 3.69 -7.68
C CYS A 110 8.01 2.66 -8.04
N GLN A 111 9.13 3.11 -8.60
CA GLN A 111 10.26 2.23 -8.94
C GLN A 111 10.92 1.61 -7.71
N GLN A 112 11.12 2.40 -6.65
CA GLN A 112 11.63 1.91 -5.36
C GLN A 112 10.66 0.91 -4.72
N PHE A 113 9.36 1.17 -4.82
CA PHE A 113 8.33 0.22 -4.36
C PHE A 113 8.42 -1.10 -5.13
N LEU A 114 8.51 -1.06 -6.46
CA LEU A 114 8.67 -2.25 -7.29
C LEU A 114 9.97 -2.99 -6.98
N GLN A 115 11.07 -2.29 -6.71
CA GLN A 115 12.32 -2.93 -6.31
C GLN A 115 12.19 -3.74 -4.99
N LEU A 116 11.33 -3.30 -4.07
CA LEU A 116 11.08 -3.99 -2.81
C LEU A 116 10.04 -5.11 -2.91
N SER A 117 9.18 -5.11 -3.94
CA SER A 117 8.06 -6.05 -4.09
C SER A 117 8.20 -7.05 -5.24
N GLU A 118 8.98 -6.73 -6.27
CA GLU A 118 9.22 -7.55 -7.46
C GLU A 118 10.58 -8.25 -7.41
N GLY A 119 10.62 -9.49 -7.88
CA GLY A 119 11.85 -10.25 -8.12
C GLY A 119 11.95 -10.72 -9.57
N ASN A 120 13.00 -11.48 -9.87
CA ASN A 120 13.27 -11.98 -11.22
C ASN A 120 12.42 -13.21 -11.59
N SER A 121 11.70 -13.77 -10.61
CA SER A 121 10.77 -14.88 -10.82
C SER A 121 9.50 -14.67 -10.02
N ARG A 122 8.41 -15.31 -10.43
CA ARG A 122 7.15 -15.36 -9.66
C ARG A 122 7.38 -15.71 -8.19
N SER A 123 8.24 -16.70 -7.96
CA SER A 123 8.55 -17.17 -6.61
C SER A 123 9.25 -16.08 -5.77
N GLU A 124 10.14 -15.31 -6.37
CA GLU A 124 10.86 -14.22 -5.70
C GLU A 124 9.95 -13.00 -5.48
N THR A 125 9.10 -12.66 -6.46
CA THR A 125 8.07 -11.63 -6.31
C THR A 125 7.12 -11.94 -5.16
N ILE A 126 6.66 -13.20 -5.04
CA ILE A 126 5.85 -13.65 -3.91
C ILE A 126 6.59 -13.44 -2.60
N LEU A 127 7.85 -13.89 -2.52
CA LEU A 127 8.66 -13.75 -1.31
C LEU A 127 8.86 -12.29 -0.89
N ARG A 128 9.22 -11.42 -1.84
CA ARG A 128 9.42 -9.98 -1.61
C ARG A 128 8.13 -9.30 -1.19
N SER A 129 7.00 -9.68 -1.79
CA SER A 129 5.67 -9.19 -1.39
C SER A 129 5.26 -9.63 0.01
N SER A 130 5.50 -10.90 0.37
CA SER A 130 5.28 -11.40 1.73
C SER A 130 6.12 -10.62 2.74
N LYS A 131 7.41 -10.43 2.42
CA LYS A 131 8.33 -9.64 3.25
C LYS A 131 7.87 -8.20 3.41
N LEU A 132 7.42 -7.54 2.34
CA LEU A 132 6.91 -6.17 2.38
C LEU A 132 5.66 -6.04 3.23
N LEU A 133 4.62 -6.85 2.95
CA LEU A 133 3.36 -6.82 3.68
C LEU A 133 3.56 -7.15 5.17
N GLY A 134 4.30 -8.22 5.46
CA GLY A 134 4.58 -8.65 6.82
C GLY A 134 5.43 -7.63 7.58
N SER A 135 6.47 -7.06 6.95
CA SER A 135 7.27 -6.00 7.59
C SER A 135 6.45 -4.74 7.86
N LEU A 136 5.56 -4.33 6.95
CA LEU A 136 4.66 -3.19 7.19
C LEU A 136 3.74 -3.46 8.39
N GLN A 137 3.15 -4.65 8.49
CA GLN A 137 2.29 -5.01 9.60
C GLN A 137 3.06 -5.12 10.93
N LEU A 138 4.25 -5.73 10.93
CA LEU A 138 5.07 -5.94 12.13
C LEU A 138 5.75 -4.66 12.64
N LEU A 139 5.97 -3.68 11.76
CA LEU A 139 6.47 -2.35 12.15
C LEU A 139 5.36 -1.41 12.61
N ALA A 140 4.10 -1.73 12.31
CA ALA A 140 2.97 -0.97 12.80
C ALA A 140 2.71 -1.36 14.26
N PRO A 141 2.66 -0.40 15.20
CA PRO A 141 2.40 -0.72 16.60
C PRO A 141 1.00 -1.32 16.75
N SER A 142 0.88 -2.35 17.59
CA SER A 142 -0.41 -2.92 17.99
C SER A 142 -1.13 -2.05 19.04
N GLU A 143 -0.36 -1.30 19.84
CA GLU A 143 -0.85 -0.52 20.99
C GLU A 143 -0.21 0.89 21.05
N GLY A 144 -0.82 1.81 21.80
CA GLY A 144 -0.33 3.17 22.04
C GLY A 144 -0.94 4.28 21.20
N GLU A 145 -0.52 5.52 21.46
CA GLU A 145 -1.15 6.73 20.89
C GLU A 145 -0.80 7.00 19.42
N GLN A 146 0.33 6.46 18.95
CA GLN A 146 0.82 6.75 17.59
C GLN A 146 0.26 5.83 16.50
N ILE A 147 -0.54 4.79 16.86
CA ILE A 147 -1.08 3.77 15.94
C ILE A 147 -1.72 4.41 14.70
N THR A 148 -2.62 5.36 14.93
CA THR A 148 -3.38 6.02 13.86
C THR A 148 -2.44 6.68 12.85
N SER A 149 -1.43 7.40 13.32
CA SER A 149 -0.48 8.11 12.46
C SER A 149 0.44 7.16 11.67
N VAL A 150 0.86 6.05 12.29
CA VAL A 150 1.76 5.07 11.66
C VAL A 150 1.01 4.25 10.62
N GLN A 151 -0.15 3.72 10.98
CA GLN A 151 -0.96 2.89 10.09
C GLN A 151 -1.48 3.69 8.89
N GLN A 152 -1.82 4.98 9.04
CA GLN A 152 -2.14 5.85 7.92
C GLN A 152 -1.00 5.95 6.88
N LYS A 153 0.26 5.99 7.33
CA LYS A 153 1.43 6.02 6.44
C LYS A 153 1.66 4.70 5.71
N TYR A 154 1.33 3.58 6.35
CA TYR A 154 1.68 2.26 5.85
C TYR A 154 0.60 1.69 4.93
N LYS A 155 -0.67 2.04 5.17
CA LYS A 155 -1.83 1.60 4.40
C LYS A 155 -1.68 1.74 2.87
N PRO A 156 -1.20 2.87 2.32
CA PRO A 156 -1.05 3.02 0.88
C PRO A 156 -0.08 2.01 0.26
N LEU A 157 1.03 1.71 0.96
CA LEU A 157 2.02 0.73 0.51
C LEU A 157 1.48 -0.70 0.64
N TYR A 158 0.74 -0.98 1.72
CA TYR A 158 0.13 -2.30 1.96
C TYR A 158 -0.90 -2.64 0.87
N LYS A 159 -1.83 -1.72 0.58
CA LYS A 159 -2.81 -1.91 -0.50
C LYS A 159 -2.13 -1.99 -1.87
N ALA A 160 -1.07 -1.21 -2.12
CA ALA A 160 -0.33 -1.26 -3.37
C ALA A 160 0.26 -2.64 -3.67
N ALA A 161 0.87 -3.28 -2.67
CA ALA A 161 1.45 -4.61 -2.82
C ALA A 161 0.37 -5.66 -3.12
N LEU A 162 -0.74 -5.62 -2.38
CA LEU A 162 -1.88 -6.50 -2.63
C LEU A 162 -2.49 -6.29 -4.02
N SER A 163 -2.56 -5.04 -4.49
CA SER A 163 -3.15 -4.72 -5.78
C SER A 163 -2.30 -5.25 -6.94
N LEU A 164 -0.97 -5.16 -6.86
CA LEU A 164 -0.07 -5.77 -7.84
C LEU A 164 -0.21 -7.30 -7.86
N ARG A 165 -0.23 -7.95 -6.68
CA ARG A 165 -0.41 -9.40 -6.59
C ARG A 165 -1.77 -9.86 -7.08
N LEU A 166 -2.82 -9.08 -6.82
CA LEU A 166 -4.14 -9.33 -7.36
C LEU A 166 -4.15 -9.21 -8.89
N LEU A 167 -3.52 -8.17 -9.44
CA LEU A 167 -3.39 -8.02 -10.90
C LEU A 167 -2.70 -9.23 -11.52
N ASP A 168 -1.56 -9.66 -10.98
CA ASP A 168 -0.84 -10.84 -11.48
C ASP A 168 -1.72 -12.09 -11.44
N HIS A 169 -2.40 -12.33 -10.31
CA HIS A 169 -3.26 -13.50 -10.15
C HIS A 169 -4.46 -13.47 -11.12
N LEU A 170 -5.08 -12.31 -11.32
CA LEU A 170 -6.20 -12.17 -12.24
C LEU A 170 -5.77 -12.34 -13.69
N LEU A 171 -4.56 -11.90 -14.07
CA LEU A 171 -3.99 -12.15 -15.40
C LEU A 171 -3.71 -13.65 -15.60
N GLU A 172 -3.09 -14.31 -14.63
CA GLU A 172 -2.84 -15.77 -14.66
C GLU A 172 -4.15 -16.59 -14.82
N ARG A 173 -5.26 -16.06 -14.32
CA ARG A 173 -6.58 -16.71 -14.37
C ARG A 173 -7.47 -16.26 -15.54
N GLY A 174 -7.01 -15.33 -16.37
CA GLY A 174 -7.83 -14.78 -17.47
C GLY A 174 -9.06 -14.01 -17.01
N LEU A 175 -9.01 -13.39 -15.82
CA LEU A 175 -10.13 -12.65 -15.22
C LEU A 175 -10.09 -11.14 -15.49
N ILE A 176 -9.01 -10.64 -16.10
CA ILE A 176 -8.91 -9.25 -16.57
C ILE A 176 -9.50 -9.13 -17.97
N THR A 177 -10.40 -8.17 -18.16
CA THR A 177 -11.05 -7.88 -19.45
C THR A 177 -10.61 -6.55 -20.06
N ASN A 178 -9.80 -5.77 -19.35
CA ASN A 178 -9.38 -4.45 -19.80
C ASN A 178 -8.35 -4.57 -20.93
N SER A 179 -8.72 -4.09 -22.12
CA SER A 179 -7.90 -4.20 -23.33
C SER A 179 -6.53 -3.55 -23.20
N TYR A 180 -6.43 -2.40 -22.54
CA TYR A 180 -5.15 -1.71 -22.32
C TYR A 180 -4.18 -2.58 -21.50
N ILE A 181 -4.65 -3.17 -20.39
CA ILE A 181 -3.83 -4.08 -19.58
C ILE A 181 -3.43 -5.32 -20.39
N LEU A 182 -4.38 -5.94 -21.10
CA LEU A 182 -4.14 -7.17 -21.86
C LEU A 182 -3.11 -6.96 -22.97
N GLN A 183 -3.25 -5.89 -23.76
CA GLN A 183 -2.30 -5.55 -24.83
C GLN A 183 -0.88 -5.38 -24.29
N LYS A 184 -0.71 -4.65 -23.17
CA LYS A 184 0.60 -4.46 -22.55
C LYS A 184 1.13 -5.74 -21.89
N ALA A 185 0.25 -6.63 -21.43
CA ALA A 185 0.63 -7.92 -20.87
C ALA A 185 1.12 -8.90 -21.94
N GLU A 186 0.51 -8.89 -23.12
CA GLU A 186 0.99 -9.65 -24.28
C GLU A 186 2.38 -9.19 -24.71
N LEU A 187 2.61 -7.87 -24.75
CA LEU A 187 3.93 -7.29 -25.08
C LEU A 187 5.03 -7.72 -24.10
N ARG A 188 4.69 -7.99 -22.83
CA ARG A 188 5.64 -8.56 -21.85
C ARG A 188 6.05 -9.99 -22.22
N LEU A 189 5.16 -10.78 -22.82
CA LEU A 189 5.45 -12.17 -23.21
C LEU A 189 6.21 -12.24 -24.55
N SER A 190 5.97 -11.30 -25.46
CA SER A 190 6.64 -11.20 -26.75
C SER A 190 7.95 -10.39 -26.73
N GLY A 191 8.19 -9.61 -25.68
CA GLY A 191 9.37 -8.76 -25.51
C GLY A 191 10.62 -9.55 -25.17
N GLY A 192 11.53 -9.63 -26.15
CA GLY A 192 12.87 -10.21 -26.05
C GLY A 192 13.91 -9.22 -25.50
N GLU A 193 15.05 -9.82 -25.12
CA GLU A 193 16.26 -9.25 -24.52
C GLU A 193 16.15 -8.64 -23.10
N PRO A 194 17.06 -9.00 -22.17
CA PRO A 194 17.02 -8.58 -20.77
C PRO A 194 17.24 -7.07 -20.52
N ASP A 195 17.69 -6.31 -21.53
CA ASP A 195 17.99 -4.87 -21.43
C ASP A 195 16.87 -3.96 -22.00
N GLN A 196 15.77 -4.53 -22.53
CA GLN A 196 14.67 -3.71 -23.03
C GLN A 196 13.70 -3.27 -21.91
N PRO A 197 13.16 -2.04 -21.97
CA PRO A 197 12.17 -1.56 -21.02
C PRO A 197 10.94 -2.47 -21.06
N CYS A 198 10.50 -2.98 -19.91
CA CYS A 198 9.34 -3.86 -19.79
C CYS A 198 8.06 -3.02 -19.95
N PRO A 199 7.34 -3.09 -21.09
CA PRO A 199 6.23 -2.17 -21.35
C PRO A 199 5.11 -2.32 -20.32
N PHE A 200 4.84 -3.53 -19.85
CA PHE A 200 3.86 -3.75 -18.79
C PHE A 200 4.26 -3.08 -17.47
N ARG A 201 5.56 -3.07 -17.13
CA ARG A 201 6.03 -2.42 -15.91
C ARG A 201 5.80 -0.91 -15.99
N ASP A 202 6.22 -0.30 -17.08
CA ASP A 202 6.22 1.15 -17.22
C ASP A 202 4.84 1.71 -17.60
N ASP A 203 4.03 0.95 -18.33
CA ASP A 203 2.75 1.41 -18.85
C ASP A 203 1.54 0.92 -18.03
N VAL A 204 1.70 -0.13 -17.21
CA VAL A 204 0.61 -0.67 -16.34
C VAL A 204 0.98 -0.59 -14.86
N GLN A 205 2.08 -1.22 -14.43
CA GLN A 205 2.40 -1.30 -12.99
C GLN A 205 2.68 0.08 -12.38
N ILE A 206 3.50 0.91 -13.04
CA ILE A 206 3.82 2.26 -12.56
C ILE A 206 2.56 3.14 -12.50
N PRO A 207 1.75 3.31 -13.56
CA PRO A 207 0.53 4.12 -13.48
C PRO A 207 -0.49 3.60 -12.45
N MET A 208 -0.60 2.28 -12.30
CA MET A 208 -1.44 1.68 -11.25
C MET A 208 -0.95 2.03 -9.86
N LEU A 209 0.37 1.97 -9.62
CA LEU A 209 0.98 2.40 -8.36
C LEU A 209 0.76 3.90 -8.12
N MET A 210 0.91 4.74 -9.14
CA MET A 210 0.62 6.18 -9.02
C MET A 210 -0.82 6.40 -8.54
N ALA A 211 -1.81 5.72 -9.13
CA ALA A 211 -3.19 5.78 -8.68
C ALA A 211 -3.34 5.32 -7.21
N LEU A 212 -2.79 4.16 -6.86
CA LEU A 212 -2.92 3.60 -5.50
C LEU A 212 -2.28 4.46 -4.41
N LEU A 213 -1.11 5.01 -4.71
CA LEU A 213 -0.34 5.83 -3.78
C LEU A 213 -0.89 7.26 -3.65
N LEU A 214 -1.55 7.77 -4.69
CA LEU A 214 -2.21 9.08 -4.65
C LEU A 214 -3.68 9.03 -4.22
N GLN A 215 -4.27 7.84 -4.08
CA GLN A 215 -5.70 7.70 -3.75
C GLN A 215 -6.13 8.49 -2.51
N ASP A 216 -5.28 8.56 -1.49
CA ASP A 216 -5.60 9.22 -0.22
C ASP A 216 -5.01 10.64 -0.12
N VAL A 217 -4.43 11.17 -1.21
CA VAL A 217 -3.78 12.49 -1.19
C VAL A 217 -4.79 13.62 -1.03
N GLY A 218 -6.01 13.45 -1.57
CA GLY A 218 -7.11 14.39 -1.42
C GLY A 218 -7.56 14.60 0.02
N HIS A 219 -7.24 13.70 0.95
CA HIS A 219 -7.50 13.89 2.39
C HIS A 219 -6.72 15.07 3.01
N TYR A 220 -5.80 15.65 2.24
CA TYR A 220 -4.97 16.79 2.62
C TYR A 220 -5.36 18.07 1.89
N HIS A 221 -6.47 18.04 1.12
CA HIS A 221 -7.10 19.25 0.60
C HIS A 221 -7.70 20.06 1.76
N PRO A 222 -7.63 21.42 1.74
CA PRO A 222 -8.21 22.25 2.79
C PRO A 222 -9.67 21.91 3.11
N ASP A 223 -10.52 21.76 2.10
CA ASP A 223 -11.94 21.40 2.27
C ASP A 223 -12.12 20.01 2.90
N ALA A 224 -11.30 19.03 2.52
CA ALA A 224 -11.35 17.70 3.11
C ALA A 224 -10.91 17.71 4.59
N ILE A 225 -9.91 18.54 4.93
CA ILE A 225 -9.47 18.76 6.31
C ILE A 225 -10.57 19.45 7.12
N ALA A 226 -11.25 20.45 6.56
CA ALA A 226 -12.37 21.13 7.22
C ALA A 226 -13.52 20.16 7.54
N ILE A 227 -13.82 19.21 6.64
CA ILE A 227 -14.79 18.15 6.93
C ILE A 227 -14.26 17.23 8.04
N LEU A 228 -13.01 16.77 7.97
CA LEU A 228 -12.47 15.83 8.97
C LEU A 228 -12.33 16.42 10.37
N CYS A 229 -11.86 17.66 10.49
CA CYS A 229 -11.51 18.30 11.77
C CYS A 229 -12.55 19.35 12.22
N GLY A 230 -13.63 19.54 11.46
CA GLY A 230 -14.60 20.61 11.69
C GLY A 230 -14.09 21.99 11.23
N PRO A 231 -14.98 23.01 11.17
CA PRO A 231 -14.67 24.34 10.62
C PRO A 231 -13.50 25.06 11.30
N HIS A 232 -13.29 24.78 12.59
CA HIS A 232 -12.25 25.40 13.43
C HIS A 232 -11.05 24.46 13.71
N GLY A 233 -11.05 23.24 13.16
CA GLY A 233 -9.94 22.29 13.34
C GLY A 233 -9.86 21.64 14.72
N GLU A 234 -10.93 21.75 15.52
CA GLU A 234 -10.95 21.30 16.92
C GLU A 234 -11.27 19.81 17.08
N LEU A 235 -11.84 19.17 16.06
CA LEU A 235 -12.24 17.77 16.13
C LEU A 235 -11.09 16.82 15.73
N PRO A 236 -11.00 15.64 16.34
CA PRO A 236 -9.99 14.65 15.97
C PRO A 236 -10.26 14.12 14.56
N ARG A 237 -9.21 14.04 13.74
CA ARG A 237 -9.26 13.50 12.35
C ARG A 237 -9.83 12.08 12.26
N SER A 238 -9.80 11.32 13.35
CA SER A 238 -10.30 9.94 13.44
C SER A 238 -11.76 9.84 13.90
N ARG A 239 -12.49 10.95 14.00
CA ARG A 239 -13.91 10.95 14.37
C ARG A 239 -14.74 10.15 13.38
N GLU A 240 -15.91 9.72 13.83
CA GLU A 240 -16.92 9.18 12.93
C GLU A 240 -17.56 10.34 12.16
N LEU A 241 -17.73 10.14 10.84
CA LEU A 241 -18.46 11.04 9.97
C LEU A 241 -19.88 10.48 9.80
N ASP A 242 -20.87 11.35 9.80
CA ASP A 242 -22.22 10.95 9.40
C ASP A 242 -22.29 10.61 7.90
N VAL A 243 -23.46 10.20 7.43
CA VAL A 243 -23.64 9.75 6.03
C VAL A 243 -23.37 10.88 5.04
N GLU A 244 -23.79 12.10 5.34
CA GLU A 244 -23.67 13.26 4.45
C GLU A 244 -22.23 13.80 4.42
N GLU A 245 -21.64 14.02 5.60
CA GLU A 245 -20.23 14.40 5.75
C GLU A 245 -19.31 13.39 5.06
N ARG A 246 -19.60 12.10 5.21
CA ARG A 246 -18.83 11.04 4.56
C ARG A 246 -18.95 11.10 3.04
N GLN A 247 -20.15 11.34 2.50
CA GLN A 247 -20.34 11.45 1.06
C GLN A 247 -19.59 12.66 0.49
N GLN A 248 -19.72 13.82 1.14
CA GLN A 248 -18.99 15.04 0.77
C GLN A 248 -17.48 14.84 0.86
N PHE A 249 -17.00 14.24 1.95
CA PHE A 249 -15.57 13.95 2.13
C PHE A 249 -15.02 13.07 1.01
N LEU A 250 -15.74 12.00 0.65
CA LEU A 250 -15.33 11.08 -0.41
C LEU A 250 -15.29 11.76 -1.78
N GLU A 251 -16.25 12.65 -2.07
CA GLU A 251 -16.30 13.41 -3.31
C GLU A 251 -15.15 14.41 -3.42
N VAL A 252 -15.00 15.28 -2.42
CA VAL A 252 -13.92 16.29 -2.35
C VAL A 252 -12.56 15.61 -2.44
N SER A 253 -12.36 14.53 -1.69
CA SER A 253 -11.09 13.80 -1.69
C SER A 253 -10.78 13.15 -3.03
N LEU A 254 -11.79 12.60 -3.72
CA LEU A 254 -11.60 12.02 -5.05
C LEU A 254 -11.27 13.11 -6.08
N GLN A 255 -12.02 14.21 -6.08
CA GLN A 255 -11.78 15.34 -6.99
C GLN A 255 -10.38 15.94 -6.78
N ALA A 256 -9.97 16.15 -5.52
CA ALA A 256 -8.64 16.65 -5.19
C ALA A 256 -7.52 15.68 -5.64
N SER A 257 -7.70 14.37 -5.43
CA SER A 257 -6.73 13.36 -5.86
C SER A 257 -6.58 13.31 -7.38
N LEU A 258 -7.69 13.38 -8.12
CA LEU A 258 -7.68 13.47 -9.59
C LEU A 258 -7.05 14.77 -10.08
N ARG A 259 -7.37 15.91 -9.45
CA ARG A 259 -6.77 17.20 -9.78
C ARG A 259 -5.26 17.16 -9.57
N PHE A 260 -4.78 16.57 -8.47
CA PHE A 260 -3.34 16.44 -8.24
C PHE A 260 -2.68 15.52 -9.27
N LEU A 261 -3.29 14.39 -9.62
CA LEU A 261 -2.76 13.49 -10.65
C LEU A 261 -2.68 14.19 -12.03
N LEU A 262 -3.75 14.85 -12.45
CA LEU A 262 -3.88 15.42 -13.81
C LEU A 262 -3.15 16.75 -13.97
N HIS A 263 -3.10 17.56 -12.91
CA HIS A 263 -2.59 18.93 -12.97
C HIS A 263 -1.41 19.18 -12.03
N GLY A 264 -1.37 18.52 -10.87
CA GLY A 264 -0.25 18.61 -9.95
C GLY A 264 1.00 17.92 -10.52
N VAL A 265 0.82 16.77 -11.17
CA VAL A 265 1.88 16.02 -11.83
C VAL A 265 1.90 16.34 -13.33
N ALA A 266 3.09 16.49 -13.93
CA ALA A 266 3.23 16.69 -15.38
C ALA A 266 3.44 15.35 -16.10
N ALA A 267 3.18 15.32 -17.41
CA ALA A 267 3.72 14.28 -18.28
C ALA A 267 5.21 14.56 -18.57
N PRO A 268 6.06 13.53 -18.69
CA PRO A 268 7.44 13.70 -19.14
C PRO A 268 7.47 14.27 -20.57
N LYS A 269 8.59 14.90 -20.94
CA LYS A 269 8.79 15.44 -22.29
C LYS A 269 9.61 14.45 -23.11
N TYR A 270 9.19 14.19 -24.34
CA TYR A 270 9.96 13.42 -25.30
C TYR A 270 11.36 14.05 -25.50
N ARG A 271 12.38 13.19 -25.59
CA ARG A 271 13.77 13.56 -25.88
C ARG A 271 14.23 12.79 -27.10
N GLY A 272 14.28 13.46 -28.24
CA GLY A 272 14.73 12.89 -29.50
C GLY A 272 14.39 13.82 -30.66
N ASN A 273 14.69 13.37 -31.88
CA ASN A 273 14.61 14.20 -33.08
C ASN A 273 13.49 13.77 -34.04
N SER A 274 12.76 12.69 -33.75
CA SER A 274 11.73 12.17 -34.63
C SER A 274 10.34 12.66 -34.21
N ARG A 275 9.60 13.25 -35.17
CA ARG A 275 8.21 13.68 -34.94
C ARG A 275 7.29 12.49 -34.71
N ALA A 276 7.48 11.39 -35.44
CA ALA A 276 6.66 10.19 -35.29
C ALA A 276 6.84 9.56 -33.90
N GLU A 277 8.08 9.44 -33.43
CA GLU A 277 8.38 8.93 -32.08
C GLU A 277 7.83 9.85 -30.99
N ARG A 278 7.90 11.17 -31.21
CA ARG A 278 7.30 12.14 -30.29
C ARG A 278 5.78 11.95 -30.19
N ASP A 279 5.09 11.82 -31.32
CA ASP A 279 3.64 11.68 -31.35
C ASP A 279 3.21 10.35 -30.67
N GLU A 280 3.96 9.27 -30.88
CA GLU A 280 3.75 7.98 -30.20
C GLU A 280 4.03 8.06 -28.70
N PHE A 281 5.13 8.69 -28.29
CA PHE A 281 5.47 8.92 -26.89
C PHE A 281 4.39 9.74 -26.18
N ASP A 282 3.99 10.87 -26.76
CA ASP A 282 2.97 11.75 -26.18
C ASP A 282 1.63 11.02 -26.03
N LYS A 283 1.26 10.16 -27.00
CA LYS A 283 0.08 9.29 -26.91
C LYS A 283 0.21 8.26 -25.79
N ASN A 284 1.33 7.55 -25.69
CA ASN A 284 1.54 6.54 -24.66
C ASN A 284 1.50 7.16 -23.25
N GLU A 285 2.08 8.35 -23.04
CA GLU A 285 2.01 9.05 -21.77
C GLU A 285 0.58 9.53 -21.43
N GLN A 286 -0.21 9.92 -22.43
CA GLN A 286 -1.64 10.22 -22.25
C GLN A 286 -2.43 8.96 -21.85
N ASP A 287 -2.17 7.82 -22.50
CA ASP A 287 -2.84 6.55 -22.19
C ASP A 287 -2.51 6.08 -20.75
N LYS A 288 -1.25 6.21 -20.32
CA LYS A 288 -0.84 5.95 -18.91
C LYS A 288 -1.60 6.80 -17.92
N LEU A 289 -1.68 8.11 -18.18
CA LEU A 289 -2.37 9.04 -17.30
C LEU A 289 -3.88 8.77 -17.27
N ALA A 290 -4.48 8.46 -18.42
CA ALA A 290 -5.89 8.10 -18.53
C ALA A 290 -6.19 6.81 -17.77
N PHE A 291 -5.32 5.80 -17.86
CA PHE A 291 -5.44 4.56 -17.11
C PHE A 291 -5.38 4.80 -15.59
N ALA A 292 -4.39 5.54 -15.10
CA ALA A 292 -4.26 5.90 -13.68
C ALA A 292 -5.48 6.70 -13.17
N ALA A 293 -5.96 7.68 -13.96
CA ALA A 293 -7.14 8.46 -13.61
C ALA A 293 -8.42 7.59 -13.58
N THR A 294 -8.55 6.64 -14.50
CA THR A 294 -9.69 5.72 -14.55
C THR A 294 -9.71 4.79 -13.34
N LEU A 295 -8.55 4.28 -12.90
CA LEU A 295 -8.44 3.51 -11.66
C LEU A 295 -8.90 4.31 -10.44
N LEU A 296 -8.48 5.58 -10.32
CA LEU A 296 -8.91 6.46 -9.23
C LEU A 296 -10.42 6.72 -9.25
N ARG A 297 -10.99 7.09 -10.40
CA ARG A 297 -12.43 7.36 -10.55
C ARG A 297 -13.28 6.15 -10.13
N ASN A 298 -12.86 4.96 -10.55
CA ASN A 298 -13.62 3.74 -10.34
C ASN A 298 -13.32 3.05 -8.99
N ALA A 299 -12.45 3.62 -8.16
CA ALA A 299 -12.09 3.01 -6.88
C ALA A 299 -13.26 2.94 -5.90
N ASN A 300 -14.18 3.91 -5.93
CA ASN A 300 -15.33 3.94 -5.02
C ASN A 300 -16.49 3.05 -5.49
N THR A 301 -16.71 2.96 -6.80
CA THR A 301 -17.79 2.21 -7.47
C THR A 301 -17.19 1.26 -8.52
N PRO A 302 -16.52 0.18 -8.09
CA PRO A 302 -15.70 -0.63 -8.99
C PRO A 302 -16.50 -1.51 -9.96
N GLY A 303 -17.77 -1.83 -9.66
CA GLY A 303 -18.58 -2.75 -10.44
C GLY A 303 -17.84 -4.07 -10.70
N VAL A 304 -17.79 -4.49 -11.98
CA VAL A 304 -17.00 -5.63 -12.45
C VAL A 304 -15.69 -5.22 -13.14
N GLY A 305 -15.32 -3.94 -13.07
CA GLY A 305 -14.20 -3.37 -13.81
C GLY A 305 -12.88 -3.33 -13.05
N ILE A 306 -11.92 -2.58 -13.61
CA ILE A 306 -10.57 -2.40 -13.05
C ILE A 306 -10.54 -1.66 -11.71
N GLY A 307 -11.63 -1.01 -11.30
CA GLY A 307 -11.76 -0.41 -9.96
C GLY A 307 -11.60 -1.45 -8.84
N ASN A 308 -11.91 -2.72 -9.11
CA ASN A 308 -11.74 -3.81 -8.15
C ASN A 308 -10.27 -4.03 -7.74
N LEU A 309 -9.33 -3.72 -8.64
CA LEU A 309 -7.89 -3.75 -8.36
C LEU A 309 -7.48 -2.76 -7.27
N VAL A 310 -8.31 -1.74 -7.00
CA VAL A 310 -8.09 -0.76 -5.95
C VAL A 310 -8.97 -1.07 -4.74
N LYS A 311 -10.28 -1.26 -4.95
CA LYS A 311 -11.26 -1.33 -3.87
C LYS A 311 -11.08 -2.54 -2.95
N ILE A 312 -10.84 -3.73 -3.52
CA ILE A 312 -10.75 -4.96 -2.73
C ILE A 312 -9.49 -4.93 -1.85
N PRO A 313 -8.28 -4.64 -2.39
CA PRO A 313 -7.08 -4.40 -1.57
C PRO A 313 -7.24 -3.28 -0.54
N GLN A 314 -7.94 -2.20 -0.88
CA GLN A 314 -8.21 -1.10 0.06
C GLN A 314 -9.05 -1.55 1.25
N VAL A 315 -10.12 -2.32 1.03
CA VAL A 315 -10.96 -2.88 2.11
C VAL A 315 -10.14 -3.81 3.00
N TYR A 316 -9.34 -4.70 2.38
CA TYR A 316 -8.47 -5.61 3.12
C TYR A 316 -7.44 -4.84 3.96
N ALA A 317 -6.70 -3.91 3.36
CA ALA A 317 -5.69 -3.10 4.06
C ALA A 317 -6.30 -2.26 5.19
N SER A 318 -7.54 -1.78 5.03
CA SER A 318 -8.24 -0.98 6.05
C SER A 318 -8.74 -1.83 7.22
N ALA A 319 -8.92 -3.13 7.03
CA ALA A 319 -9.23 -4.06 8.12
C ALA A 319 -7.95 -4.52 8.85
N VAL A 320 -6.85 -4.71 8.12
CA VAL A 320 -5.56 -5.12 8.71
C VAL A 320 -4.87 -3.97 9.44
N LEU A 321 -4.94 -2.77 8.89
CA LEU A 321 -4.38 -1.55 9.45
C LEU A 321 -5.53 -0.53 9.65
N PRO A 322 -6.37 -0.66 10.68
CA PRO A 322 -7.57 0.16 10.82
C PRO A 322 -7.29 1.62 11.21
N GLY A 323 -6.17 1.91 11.87
CA GLY A 323 -5.80 3.26 12.33
C GLY A 323 -6.79 3.81 13.36
N ARG A 324 -7.17 2.98 14.33
CA ARG A 324 -8.10 3.33 15.43
C ARG A 324 -7.44 2.95 16.76
N ASN A 325 -7.67 3.73 17.81
CA ASN A 325 -7.01 3.55 19.12
C ASN A 325 -7.42 2.27 19.86
N ARG A 326 -8.58 1.69 19.56
CA ARG A 326 -9.05 0.42 20.12
C ARG A 326 -9.23 -0.57 18.98
N PHE A 327 -8.24 -1.42 18.78
CA PHE A 327 -8.25 -2.45 17.76
C PHE A 327 -8.16 -3.85 18.38
N ASP A 328 -9.10 -4.72 18.04
CA ASP A 328 -9.04 -6.13 18.41
C ASP A 328 -8.15 -6.90 17.42
N TYR A 329 -6.89 -7.12 17.80
CA TYR A 329 -5.94 -7.91 17.00
C TYR A 329 -6.44 -9.33 16.73
N GLN A 330 -7.20 -9.94 17.66
CA GLN A 330 -7.80 -11.26 17.47
C GLN A 330 -8.78 -11.30 16.30
N ALA A 331 -9.38 -10.16 15.96
CA ALA A 331 -10.35 -10.05 14.88
C ALA A 331 -9.70 -9.96 13.49
N LEU A 332 -8.37 -9.82 13.37
CA LEU A 332 -7.68 -9.73 12.08
C LEU A 332 -8.10 -10.82 11.08
N PRO A 333 -8.22 -12.11 11.47
CA PRO A 333 -8.61 -13.13 10.51
C PRO A 333 -10.05 -12.99 9.97
N LYS A 334 -10.88 -12.16 10.62
CA LYS A 334 -12.22 -11.80 10.12
C LYS A 334 -12.17 -10.85 8.92
N VAL A 335 -11.00 -10.36 8.51
CA VAL A 335 -10.86 -9.58 7.26
C VAL A 335 -11.42 -10.33 6.05
N ALA A 336 -11.22 -11.65 6.00
CA ALA A 336 -11.77 -12.49 4.93
C ALA A 336 -13.31 -12.42 4.88
N LEU A 337 -13.95 -12.38 6.05
CA LEU A 337 -15.40 -12.22 6.15
C LEU A 337 -15.85 -10.82 5.73
N ILE A 338 -15.12 -9.77 6.12
CA ILE A 338 -15.39 -8.39 5.69
C ILE A 338 -15.34 -8.28 4.15
N VAL A 339 -14.34 -8.92 3.54
CA VAL A 339 -14.18 -8.94 2.08
C VAL A 339 -15.33 -9.72 1.42
N LYS A 340 -15.65 -10.92 1.90
CA LYS A 340 -16.78 -11.71 1.36
C LYS A 340 -18.13 -11.01 1.51
N ASN A 341 -18.38 -10.38 2.66
CA ASN A 341 -19.62 -9.64 2.91
C ASN A 341 -19.74 -8.40 2.01
N GLY A 342 -18.63 -7.73 1.71
CA GLY A 342 -18.65 -6.61 0.76
C GLY A 342 -19.01 -7.07 -0.65
N ALA A 343 -18.49 -8.22 -1.08
CA ALA A 343 -18.85 -8.82 -2.37
C ALA A 343 -20.31 -9.29 -2.42
N SER A 344 -20.83 -9.94 -1.37
CA SER A 344 -22.23 -10.38 -1.34
C SER A 344 -23.23 -9.22 -1.33
N GLN A 345 -22.83 -8.05 -0.83
CA GLN A 345 -23.57 -6.79 -0.92
C GLN A 345 -23.42 -6.07 -2.26
N GLY A 346 -22.75 -6.68 -3.26
CA GLY A 346 -22.57 -6.09 -4.59
C GLY A 346 -21.61 -4.91 -4.64
N ARG A 347 -20.75 -4.71 -3.63
CA ARG A 347 -19.81 -3.57 -3.61
C ARG A 347 -18.62 -3.75 -4.56
N TYR A 348 -18.31 -4.98 -4.95
CA TYR A 348 -17.23 -5.37 -5.86
C TYR A 348 -17.43 -6.81 -6.34
N ASP A 349 -16.68 -7.22 -7.38
CA ASP A 349 -16.78 -8.55 -7.99
C ASP A 349 -16.37 -9.67 -7.01
N PRO A 350 -17.26 -10.66 -6.72
CA PRO A 350 -16.94 -11.77 -5.83
C PRO A 350 -15.78 -12.65 -6.31
N ARG A 351 -15.61 -12.82 -7.63
CA ARG A 351 -14.51 -13.63 -8.20
C ARG A 351 -13.16 -13.00 -7.91
N MET A 352 -13.08 -11.67 -7.97
CA MET A 352 -11.86 -10.93 -7.64
C MET A 352 -11.61 -10.88 -6.13
N ALA A 353 -12.69 -10.88 -5.33
CA ALA A 353 -12.58 -11.00 -3.87
C ALA A 353 -11.99 -12.37 -3.47
N ASP A 354 -12.50 -13.46 -4.06
CA ASP A 354 -11.98 -14.81 -3.84
C ASP A 354 -10.54 -14.97 -4.34
N ALA A 355 -10.19 -14.31 -5.47
CA ALA A 355 -8.81 -14.23 -5.94
C ALA A 355 -7.89 -13.60 -4.89
N LEU A 356 -8.27 -12.48 -4.27
CA LEU A 356 -7.47 -11.87 -3.20
C LEU A 356 -7.31 -12.83 -2.01
N LEU A 357 -8.39 -13.51 -1.59
CA LEU A 357 -8.34 -14.43 -0.46
C LEU A 357 -7.54 -15.70 -0.76
N THR A 358 -7.42 -16.10 -2.03
CA THR A 358 -6.50 -17.16 -2.47
C THR A 358 -5.04 -16.73 -2.27
N ILE A 359 -4.74 -15.44 -2.46
CA ILE A 359 -3.39 -14.89 -2.28
C ILE A 359 -3.05 -14.77 -0.78
N THR A 360 -3.98 -14.27 0.04
CA THR A 360 -3.68 -13.92 1.43
C THR A 360 -4.00 -15.02 2.44
N GLY A 361 -4.95 -15.91 2.12
CA GLY A 361 -5.63 -16.72 3.13
C GLY A 361 -6.47 -15.86 4.08
N ILE A 362 -6.87 -16.45 5.22
CA ILE A 362 -7.60 -15.72 6.27
C ILE A 362 -6.67 -14.98 7.23
N PHE A 363 -5.42 -15.43 7.40
CA PHE A 363 -4.46 -14.83 8.32
C PHE A 363 -3.54 -13.85 7.58
N PRO A 364 -3.57 -12.54 7.90
CA PRO A 364 -2.69 -11.56 7.24
C PRO A 364 -1.19 -11.85 7.45
N GLN A 365 -0.36 -11.40 6.51
CA GLN A 365 1.10 -11.50 6.61
C GLN A 365 1.61 -10.76 7.85
N GLY A 366 2.41 -11.40 8.69
CA GLY A 366 2.84 -10.85 9.97
C GLY A 366 1.89 -11.13 11.14
N TYR A 367 0.81 -11.89 10.93
CA TYR A 367 -0.08 -12.30 12.03
C TYR A 367 0.58 -13.32 12.98
N GLY A 368 0.39 -13.15 14.29
CA GLY A 368 0.89 -14.06 15.31
C GLY A 368 0.00 -15.28 15.53
N ILE A 369 0.48 -16.46 15.14
CA ILE A 369 -0.17 -17.75 15.33
C ILE A 369 0.34 -18.43 16.60
N VAL A 370 -0.59 -18.99 17.37
CA VAL A 370 -0.28 -19.92 18.46
C VAL A 370 -0.74 -21.31 18.05
N PHE A 371 0.15 -22.30 18.13
CA PHE A 371 -0.14 -23.64 17.65
C PHE A 371 0.39 -24.74 18.57
N LEU A 372 -0.21 -25.93 18.45
CA LEU A 372 0.24 -27.17 19.08
C LEU A 372 1.25 -27.86 18.15
N PRO A 373 2.51 -28.05 18.55
CA PRO A 373 3.47 -28.78 17.74
C PRO A 373 3.08 -30.27 17.66
N LYS A 374 3.35 -30.90 16.52
CA LYS A 374 3.15 -32.35 16.37
C LYS A 374 4.00 -33.11 17.39
N PRO A 375 3.44 -34.14 18.04
CA PRO A 375 4.20 -34.98 18.95
C PRO A 375 5.31 -35.74 18.21
N GLN A 376 6.53 -35.71 18.74
CA GLN A 376 7.59 -36.61 18.31
C GLN A 376 7.31 -38.01 18.88
N PRO A 377 7.63 -39.10 18.15
CA PRO A 377 7.42 -40.45 18.66
C PRO A 377 8.12 -40.62 20.03
N GLY A 378 7.33 -40.91 21.07
CA GLY A 378 7.80 -41.05 22.45
C GLY A 378 7.69 -39.81 23.34
N GLN A 379 7.21 -38.65 22.84
CA GLN A 379 6.97 -37.45 23.65
C GLN A 379 5.54 -36.90 23.48
N ALA A 380 4.80 -36.81 24.58
CA ALA A 380 3.57 -36.03 24.64
C ALA A 380 3.94 -34.54 24.58
N VAL A 381 3.58 -33.86 23.49
CA VAL A 381 3.76 -32.42 23.37
C VAL A 381 2.55 -31.72 24.00
N GLU A 382 2.67 -31.43 25.29
CA GLU A 382 1.64 -30.75 26.10
C GLU A 382 1.86 -29.24 26.17
N ARG A 383 2.42 -28.63 25.11
CA ARG A 383 2.74 -27.20 25.05
C ARG A 383 2.37 -26.60 23.71
N TYR A 384 2.17 -25.30 23.69
CA TYR A 384 2.03 -24.54 22.45
C TYR A 384 3.34 -23.84 22.08
N GLU A 385 3.45 -23.41 20.83
CA GLU A 385 4.54 -22.59 20.32
C GLU A 385 3.98 -21.41 19.50
N PHE A 386 4.84 -20.44 19.24
CA PHE A 386 4.52 -19.24 18.48
C PHE A 386 5.12 -19.31 17.08
N ALA A 387 4.33 -18.84 16.12
CA ALA A 387 4.74 -18.67 14.74
C ALA A 387 4.20 -17.36 14.17
N ILE A 388 4.82 -16.85 13.10
CA ILE A 388 4.41 -15.64 12.38
C ILE A 388 4.08 -16.02 10.95
N VAL A 389 2.91 -15.61 10.43
CA VAL A 389 2.58 -15.80 9.01
C VAL A 389 3.60 -15.06 8.15
N ASN A 390 4.33 -15.77 7.29
CA ASN A 390 5.47 -15.21 6.57
C ASN A 390 5.47 -15.44 5.04
N SER A 391 4.46 -16.13 4.50
CA SER A 391 4.35 -16.36 3.06
C SER A 391 2.91 -16.27 2.54
N LEU A 392 2.77 -15.78 1.31
CA LEU A 392 1.50 -15.70 0.58
C LEU A 392 1.18 -17.03 -0.13
N TYR A 393 -0.02 -17.15 -0.68
CA TYR A 393 -0.53 -18.32 -1.40
C TYR A 393 -0.56 -19.59 -0.53
N PRO A 394 -1.26 -19.57 0.62
CA PRO A 394 -1.51 -20.80 1.35
C PRO A 394 -2.35 -21.75 0.49
N LEU A 395 -2.11 -23.07 0.62
CA LEU A 395 -2.87 -24.08 -0.14
C LEU A 395 -4.37 -24.08 0.22
N GLN A 396 -4.68 -23.79 1.48
CA GLN A 396 -6.03 -23.61 2.00
C GLN A 396 -6.06 -22.32 2.80
N ALA A 397 -7.15 -21.56 2.71
CA ALA A 397 -7.21 -20.22 3.30
C ALA A 397 -7.00 -20.23 4.83
N GLU A 398 -7.42 -21.30 5.49
CA GLU A 398 -7.34 -21.53 6.94
C GLU A 398 -5.99 -22.08 7.41
N VAL A 399 -5.12 -22.51 6.50
CA VAL A 399 -3.84 -23.17 6.79
C VAL A 399 -2.68 -22.25 6.40
N PRO A 400 -2.27 -21.32 7.28
CA PRO A 400 -1.25 -20.33 6.95
C PRO A 400 0.14 -20.95 6.81
N LEU A 401 0.97 -20.30 6.01
CA LEU A 401 2.41 -20.54 5.90
C LEU A 401 3.13 -19.60 6.89
N CYS A 402 3.87 -20.18 7.83
CA CYS A 402 4.43 -19.47 8.97
C CYS A 402 5.92 -19.75 9.17
N ARG A 403 6.60 -18.84 9.87
CA ARG A 403 7.90 -19.04 10.51
C ARG A 403 7.67 -19.38 11.98
N ILE A 404 8.18 -20.52 12.46
CA ILE A 404 8.21 -20.82 13.89
C ILE A 404 9.26 -19.91 14.55
N VAL A 405 8.88 -19.23 15.64
CA VAL A 405 9.76 -18.28 16.34
C VAL A 405 10.06 -18.66 17.78
N THR A 406 9.42 -19.70 18.31
CA THR A 406 9.76 -20.26 19.62
C THR A 406 10.08 -21.75 19.55
N ARG A 407 10.88 -22.21 20.52
CA ARG A 407 10.99 -23.62 20.88
C ARG A 407 11.03 -23.70 22.39
N ASN A 408 10.18 -24.53 22.97
CA ASN A 408 9.94 -24.57 24.41
C ASN A 408 9.58 -23.18 24.96
N LEU A 409 8.78 -22.40 24.21
CA LEU A 409 8.40 -21.02 24.54
C LEU A 409 9.57 -20.03 24.67
N GLN A 410 10.79 -20.43 24.28
CA GLN A 410 11.92 -19.52 24.20
C GLN A 410 12.05 -19.00 22.78
N PHE A 411 12.14 -17.67 22.65
CA PHE A 411 12.30 -17.00 21.36
C PHE A 411 13.61 -17.41 20.67
N ARG A 412 13.52 -17.64 19.36
CA ARG A 412 14.65 -18.01 18.51
C ARG A 412 14.69 -17.08 17.30
N HIS A 413 15.90 -16.67 16.96
CA HIS A 413 16.19 -15.89 15.75
C HIS A 413 16.33 -16.78 14.50
N ILE A 414 16.49 -18.10 14.66
CA ILE A 414 16.51 -19.09 13.57
C ILE A 414 15.39 -20.09 13.83
N GLY A 415 14.47 -20.17 12.88
CA GLY A 415 13.34 -21.10 12.91
C GLY A 415 13.12 -21.76 11.55
N GLN A 416 12.27 -22.77 11.51
CA GLN A 416 11.84 -23.44 10.28
C GLN A 416 10.52 -22.83 9.79
N ASN A 417 10.27 -22.94 8.49
CA ASN A 417 8.95 -22.61 7.95
C ASN A 417 8.02 -23.80 8.19
N CYS A 418 6.75 -23.52 8.44
CA CYS A 418 5.74 -24.56 8.61
C CYS A 418 4.38 -24.14 8.06
N THR A 419 3.55 -25.12 7.75
CA THR A 419 2.09 -24.93 7.62
C THR A 419 1.44 -25.22 8.95
N VAL A 420 0.48 -24.43 9.41
CA VAL A 420 -0.26 -24.72 10.64
C VAL A 420 -1.70 -25.12 10.32
N SER A 421 -2.01 -26.40 10.47
CA SER A 421 -3.36 -26.93 10.21
C SER A 421 -4.42 -26.45 11.21
N VAL A 422 -5.69 -26.50 10.81
CA VAL A 422 -6.85 -26.16 11.66
C VAL A 422 -6.87 -26.98 12.97
N ALA A 423 -6.39 -28.22 12.92
CA ALA A 423 -6.32 -29.11 14.08
C ALA A 423 -5.27 -28.68 15.12
N HIS A 424 -4.25 -27.92 14.72
CA HIS A 424 -3.15 -27.53 15.60
C HIS A 424 -3.14 -26.02 15.93
N ASN A 425 -3.82 -25.19 15.15
CA ASN A 425 -3.89 -23.75 15.37
C ASN A 425 -4.91 -23.39 16.46
N LEU A 426 -4.45 -22.82 17.59
CA LEU A 426 -5.29 -22.46 18.75
C LEU A 426 -6.31 -21.35 18.46
N TYR A 427 -6.22 -20.67 17.31
CA TYR A 427 -7.27 -19.80 16.81
C TYR A 427 -8.58 -20.57 16.58
N PHE A 428 -8.51 -21.84 16.16
CA PHE A 428 -9.68 -22.67 15.89
C PHE A 428 -10.11 -23.51 17.10
N LYS A 429 -11.41 -23.80 17.16
CA LYS A 429 -12.00 -24.62 18.23
C LYS A 429 -11.42 -26.04 18.31
N PRO A 430 -11.16 -26.77 17.20
CA PRO A 430 -10.64 -28.14 17.26
C PRO A 430 -9.32 -28.26 18.01
N ALA A 431 -8.35 -27.38 17.75
CA ALA A 431 -7.06 -27.40 18.46
C ALA A 431 -7.22 -27.15 19.97
N ARG A 432 -8.08 -26.20 20.36
CA ARG A 432 -8.34 -25.93 21.79
C ARG A 432 -8.98 -27.10 22.52
N GLN A 433 -9.81 -27.90 21.84
CA GLN A 433 -10.44 -29.07 22.44
C GLN A 433 -9.43 -30.16 22.77
N GLN A 434 -8.32 -30.29 22.04
CA GLN A 434 -7.25 -31.24 22.36
C GLN A 434 -6.64 -30.97 23.73
N LEU A 435 -6.51 -29.69 24.11
CA LEU A 435 -6.02 -29.30 25.44
C LEU A 435 -7.06 -29.42 26.55
N ALA A 436 -8.36 -29.37 26.21
CA ALA A 436 -9.45 -29.52 27.18
C ALA A 436 -9.64 -30.98 27.67
N ILE A 437 -9.05 -31.96 26.97
CA ILE A 437 -9.05 -33.38 27.34
C ILE A 437 -7.99 -33.69 28.42
N ILE A 438 -7.11 -32.73 28.74
CA ILE A 438 -6.09 -32.87 29.78
C ILE A 438 -6.75 -32.76 31.18
N PRO A 439 -6.46 -33.68 32.13
CA PRO A 439 -7.02 -33.63 33.48
C PRO A 439 -6.78 -32.28 34.18
N GLN A 440 -7.79 -31.76 34.88
CA GLN A 440 -7.81 -30.41 35.46
C GLN A 440 -6.58 -30.11 36.32
N ALA A 441 -6.10 -31.07 37.12
CA ALA A 441 -4.91 -30.96 37.97
C ALA A 441 -3.61 -30.74 37.16
N ARG A 442 -3.52 -31.35 35.97
CA ARG A 442 -2.36 -31.26 35.09
C ARG A 442 -2.40 -29.99 34.26
N LEU A 443 -3.59 -29.58 33.82
CA LEU A 443 -3.81 -28.30 33.16
C LEU A 443 -3.49 -27.11 34.08
N SER A 444 -3.83 -27.20 35.36
CA SER A 444 -3.43 -26.21 36.38
C SER A 444 -1.91 -26.17 36.62
N ASP A 445 -1.18 -27.30 36.55
CA ASP A 445 0.28 -27.31 36.66
C ASP A 445 0.99 -26.73 35.41
N ILE A 446 0.36 -26.85 34.24
CA ILE A 446 0.82 -26.20 33.01
C ILE A 446 0.59 -24.67 33.10
N LEU A 447 -0.54 -24.25 33.68
CA LEU A 447 -0.94 -22.84 33.78
C LEU A 447 -0.31 -22.08 34.96
N SER A 448 0.03 -22.75 36.06
CA SER A 448 0.81 -22.15 37.16
C SER A 448 2.24 -21.80 36.73
N LYS A 449 2.77 -22.50 35.73
CA LYS A 449 4.03 -22.16 35.04
C LYS A 449 3.87 -21.00 34.05
N LEU A 450 2.64 -20.54 33.79
CA LEU A 450 2.30 -19.49 32.81
C LEU A 450 1.96 -18.12 33.46
N SER A 451 1.42 -18.05 34.68
CA SER A 451 1.26 -16.77 35.41
C SER A 451 1.07 -16.96 36.94
N SER A 452 1.52 -16.00 37.74
CA SER A 452 1.60 -16.08 39.21
C SER A 452 0.29 -15.82 39.98
N GLY A 453 -0.89 -16.09 39.39
CA GLY A 453 -2.18 -15.92 40.08
C GLY A 453 -3.30 -16.71 39.42
N PHE A 454 -3.61 -17.90 39.93
CA PHE A 454 -4.52 -18.88 39.34
C PHE A 454 -5.84 -19.02 40.13
N GLU A 455 -6.98 -18.97 39.43
CA GLU A 455 -8.33 -19.32 39.92
C GLU A 455 -8.99 -20.37 38.97
N PRO A 456 -9.59 -21.46 39.47
CA PRO A 456 -10.04 -22.61 38.65
C PRO A 456 -11.13 -22.32 37.60
N GLY A 457 -11.88 -21.22 37.72
CA GLY A 457 -12.95 -20.84 36.78
C GLY A 457 -12.46 -20.21 35.46
N GLN A 458 -11.18 -19.84 35.35
CA GLN A 458 -10.64 -19.04 34.24
C GLN A 458 -10.00 -19.87 33.10
N LEU A 459 -9.99 -21.20 33.20
CA LEU A 459 -9.29 -22.13 32.29
C LEU A 459 -9.60 -21.94 30.79
N ARG A 460 -10.85 -21.60 30.43
CA ARG A 460 -11.26 -21.35 29.03
C ARG A 460 -10.78 -20.00 28.49
N HIS A 461 -10.36 -19.09 29.36
CA HIS A 461 -9.87 -17.75 29.04
C HIS A 461 -8.33 -17.66 28.99
N MET A 462 -7.60 -18.69 29.43
CA MET A 462 -6.13 -18.66 29.56
C MET A 462 -5.33 -19.21 28.37
N LEU A 463 -5.96 -19.87 27.38
CA LEU A 463 -5.22 -20.34 26.20
C LEU A 463 -5.10 -19.21 25.16
N PRO A 464 -3.87 -18.72 24.87
CA PRO A 464 -3.70 -17.65 23.90
C PRO A 464 -4.09 -18.14 22.51
N ARG A 465 -5.02 -17.43 21.87
CA ARG A 465 -5.52 -17.75 20.53
C ARG A 465 -4.64 -17.17 19.42
N TYR A 466 -3.83 -16.20 19.79
CA TYR A 466 -2.92 -15.42 18.98
C TYR A 466 -1.86 -14.83 19.92
N TRP A 467 -0.84 -14.21 19.35
CA TRP A 467 0.16 -13.44 20.11
C TRP A 467 0.54 -12.18 19.31
N HIS A 468 1.23 -11.24 19.96
CA HIS A 468 1.64 -9.96 19.38
C HIS A 468 3.11 -10.01 18.91
N PRO A 469 3.37 -10.13 17.60
CA PRO A 469 4.73 -10.31 17.08
C PRO A 469 5.52 -9.00 16.90
N ASP A 470 4.91 -7.84 17.13
CA ASP A 470 5.55 -6.53 16.95
C ASP A 470 6.72 -6.31 17.93
N GLU A 471 6.59 -6.67 19.20
CA GLU A 471 7.69 -6.59 20.16
C GLU A 471 8.85 -7.52 19.80
N PHE A 472 8.53 -8.75 19.36
CA PHE A 472 9.53 -9.70 18.88
C PHE A 472 10.29 -9.14 17.67
N PHE A 473 9.57 -8.55 16.70
CA PHE A 473 10.16 -7.99 15.47
C PHE A 473 10.89 -6.65 15.67
N ALA A 474 10.63 -5.96 16.78
CA ALA A 474 11.31 -4.71 17.12
C ALA A 474 12.83 -4.92 17.33
N ASP A 475 13.26 -6.09 17.80
CA ASP A 475 14.68 -6.46 17.86
C ASP A 475 15.22 -6.75 16.43
N PRO A 476 16.23 -6.01 15.94
CA PRO A 476 16.86 -6.28 14.66
C PRO A 476 17.35 -7.72 14.46
N LYS A 477 17.67 -8.45 15.53
CA LYS A 477 18.08 -9.86 15.47
C LYS A 477 16.94 -10.79 15.03
N HIS A 478 15.68 -10.39 15.19
CA HIS A 478 14.50 -11.19 14.89
C HIS A 478 13.85 -10.85 13.55
N GLN A 479 14.39 -9.88 12.80
CA GLN A 479 13.78 -9.40 11.55
C GLN A 479 13.97 -10.34 10.36
N ASN A 480 14.80 -11.38 10.52
CA ASN A 480 15.11 -12.38 9.49
C ASN A 480 14.05 -13.50 9.40
N LEU A 481 12.82 -13.13 9.03
CA LEU A 481 11.68 -14.06 8.96
C LEU A 481 11.47 -14.71 7.58
N TRP A 482 12.16 -14.21 6.56
CA TRP A 482 11.74 -14.38 5.17
C TRP A 482 12.55 -15.41 4.38
N ASN A 483 13.55 -16.06 4.98
CA ASN A 483 14.37 -17.02 4.24
C ASN A 483 13.62 -18.31 3.91
N ARG A 484 13.81 -18.81 2.68
CA ARG A 484 13.31 -20.13 2.25
C ARG A 484 14.09 -21.22 2.98
N THR A 485 13.47 -21.74 4.01
CA THR A 485 13.91 -22.94 4.74
C THR A 485 12.90 -24.03 4.44
N GLU A 486 13.28 -25.30 4.63
CA GLU A 486 12.38 -26.44 4.44
C GLU A 486 11.03 -26.22 5.13
N LEU A 487 9.95 -26.55 4.42
CA LEU A 487 8.59 -26.40 4.88
C LEU A 487 8.17 -27.65 5.65
N LEU A 488 7.96 -27.52 6.95
CA LEU A 488 7.41 -28.59 7.77
C LEU A 488 5.88 -28.54 7.78
N SER A 489 5.22 -29.69 7.70
CA SER A 489 3.78 -29.76 7.92
C SER A 489 3.49 -29.92 9.41
N ASN A 490 2.87 -28.92 10.05
CA ASN A 490 2.30 -29.03 11.40
C ASN A 490 0.80 -29.32 11.37
#